data_AF-A0A9D4WMT1-F1
#
_entry.id   AF-A0A9D4WMT1-F1
#
_cell.length_a   1.000
_cell.length_b   1.000
_cell.length_c   1.000
_cell.angle_alpha   90.00
_cell.angle_beta   90.00
_cell.angle_gamma   90.00
#
_symmetry.space_group_name_H-M   'P 1'
#
loop_
_entity.id
_entity.type
_entity.pdbx_description
1 polymer ?
#
loop_
_entity_poly.entity_id
_entity_poly.type
_entity_poly.pdbx_seq_one_letter_code
_entity_poly.pdbx_strand_id
1 'polypeptide(L)'
;SGNRLFLSPLPTDEEALANDVAVDYNGNAYVTNSIGNYIWKVNVKGEASIFSKSPRFTEHPVDRDTPYSYIGLNGIAYVSSGDYLLVVQSNTGKVFKVDADDGTARH
;
A
#
# COMPACT_ATOMS: atom_id res chain seq x y z
N SER A 1 -23.66 -13.75 -10.96
CA SER A 1 -22.67 -13.33 -11.98
C SER A 1 -22.02 -12.05 -11.52
N GLY A 2 -20.69 -11.94 -11.56
CA GLY A 2 -19.99 -10.68 -11.26
C GLY A 2 -19.83 -9.85 -12.53
N ASN A 3 -20.28 -8.60 -12.52
CA ASN A 3 -19.94 -7.66 -13.58
C ASN A 3 -18.58 -7.00 -13.23
N ARG A 4 -17.60 -7.11 -14.12
CA ARG A 4 -16.32 -6.41 -13.95
C ARG A 4 -16.53 -4.94 -14.28
N LEU A 5 -16.39 -4.06 -13.29
CA LEU A 5 -16.53 -2.61 -13.48
C LEU A 5 -15.35 -2.03 -14.28
N PHE A 6 -14.12 -2.41 -13.94
CA PHE A 6 -12.91 -1.99 -14.63
C PHE A 6 -11.77 -3.01 -14.43
N LEU A 7 -10.69 -2.82 -15.19
CA LEU A 7 -9.38 -3.42 -14.99
C LEU A 7 -8.37 -2.26 -14.90
N SER A 8 -7.73 -2.10 -13.74
CA SER A 8 -6.83 -0.98 -13.48
C SER A 8 -5.37 -1.42 -13.61
N PRO A 9 -4.61 -0.93 -14.61
CA PRO A 9 -3.17 -1.11 -14.62
C PRO A 9 -2.55 -0.27 -13.49
N LEU A 10 -1.78 -0.91 -12.61
CA LEU A 10 -1.07 -0.22 -11.54
C LEU A 10 0.25 0.34 -12.09
N PRO A 11 0.46 1.67 -12.11
CA PRO A 11 1.65 2.27 -12.69
C PRO A 11 2.89 1.97 -11.83
N THR A 12 4.01 1.62 -12.46
CA THR A 12 5.28 1.41 -11.76
C THR A 12 6.46 1.87 -12.63
N ASP A 13 7.45 2.47 -11.98
CA ASP A 13 8.73 2.84 -12.60
C ASP A 13 9.83 1.80 -12.32
N GLU A 14 9.56 0.85 -11.43
CA GLU A 14 10.50 -0.13 -10.88
C GLU A 14 9.81 -1.50 -10.69
N GLU A 15 10.50 -2.48 -10.10
CA GLU A 15 9.93 -3.77 -9.75
C GLU A 15 8.79 -3.62 -8.73
N ALA A 16 7.68 -4.31 -8.97
CA ALA A 16 6.45 -4.12 -8.22
C ALA A 16 5.69 -5.43 -8.05
N LEU A 17 5.09 -5.61 -6.87
CA LEU A 17 4.23 -6.75 -6.57
C LEU A 17 3.04 -6.28 -5.74
N ALA A 18 1.87 -6.22 -6.37
CA ALA A 18 0.61 -6.00 -5.66
C ALA A 18 0.32 -7.16 -4.70
N ASN A 19 -0.09 -6.84 -3.47
CA ASN A 19 -0.33 -7.85 -2.43
C ASN A 19 -1.75 -7.75 -1.84
N ASP A 20 -2.02 -6.75 -1.01
CA ASP A 20 -3.30 -6.60 -0.31
C ASP A 20 -4.00 -5.30 -0.70
N VAL A 21 -5.30 -5.21 -0.37
CA VAL A 21 -6.17 -4.08 -0.72
C VAL A 21 -7.12 -3.69 0.41
N ALA A 22 -7.20 -2.39 0.69
CA ALA A 22 -8.22 -1.78 1.55
C ALA A 22 -9.09 -0.81 0.74
N VAL A 23 -10.34 -0.59 1.16
CA VAL A 23 -11.26 0.33 0.48
C VAL A 23 -11.80 1.34 1.50
N ASP A 24 -11.83 2.62 1.13
CA ASP A 24 -12.44 3.68 1.95
C ASP A 24 -13.97 3.78 1.73
N TYR A 25 -14.65 4.64 2.47
CA TYR A 25 -16.09 4.84 2.29
C TYR A 25 -16.48 5.53 0.98
N ASN A 26 -15.52 6.18 0.32
CA ASN A 26 -15.74 6.83 -0.97
C ASN A 26 -15.59 5.83 -2.13
N GLY A 27 -15.16 4.59 -1.85
CA GLY A 27 -14.94 3.55 -2.84
C GLY A 27 -13.57 3.59 -3.51
N ASN A 28 -12.62 4.36 -2.97
CA ASN A 28 -11.23 4.28 -3.42
C ASN A 28 -10.58 3.04 -2.82
N ALA A 29 -9.81 2.31 -3.64
CA ALA A 29 -9.01 1.18 -3.20
C ALA A 29 -7.55 1.60 -3.01
N TYR A 30 -6.92 1.10 -1.95
CA TYR A 30 -5.52 1.31 -1.62
C TYR A 30 -4.81 -0.04 -1.69
N VAL A 31 -3.79 -0.15 -2.53
CA VAL A 31 -3.12 -1.42 -2.82
C VAL A 31 -1.65 -1.32 -2.43
N THR A 32 -1.14 -2.30 -1.68
CA THR A 32 0.27 -2.32 -1.28
C THR A 32 1.17 -2.86 -2.39
N ASN A 33 2.32 -2.22 -2.59
CA ASN A 33 3.43 -2.77 -3.35
C ASN A 33 4.48 -3.40 -2.42
N SER A 34 4.55 -4.73 -2.40
CA SER A 34 5.46 -5.47 -1.52
C SER A 34 6.92 -5.40 -1.92
N ILE A 35 7.26 -5.17 -3.19
CA ILE A 35 8.67 -5.05 -3.60
C ILE A 35 9.09 -3.58 -3.63
N GLY A 36 8.25 -2.73 -4.23
CA GLY A 36 8.54 -1.30 -4.39
C GLY A 36 8.41 -0.47 -3.10
N ASN A 37 7.86 -1.01 -2.01
CA ASN A 37 7.63 -0.31 -0.75
C ASN A 37 6.86 1.02 -0.91
N TYR A 38 5.73 0.96 -1.59
CA TYR A 38 4.81 2.09 -1.73
C TYR A 38 3.36 1.61 -1.85
N ILE A 39 2.41 2.55 -1.83
CA ILE A 39 0.98 2.28 -1.89
C ILE A 39 0.44 2.90 -3.18
N TRP A 40 -0.38 2.17 -3.92
CA TRP A 40 -1.21 2.72 -4.99
C TRP A 40 -2.59 3.12 -4.44
N LYS A 41 -3.22 4.09 -5.09
CA LYS A 41 -4.65 4.35 -4.96
C LYS A 41 -5.32 4.13 -6.31
N VAL A 42 -6.45 3.44 -6.31
CA VAL A 42 -7.34 3.27 -7.46
C VAL A 42 -8.65 3.96 -7.10
N ASN A 43 -9.02 4.99 -7.85
CA ASN A 43 -10.26 5.71 -7.59
C ASN A 43 -11.50 4.97 -8.12
N VAL A 44 -12.69 5.50 -7.87
CA VAL A 44 -13.97 4.92 -8.29
C VAL A 44 -14.15 4.80 -9.81
N LYS A 45 -13.30 5.45 -10.61
CA LYS A 45 -13.28 5.33 -12.08
C LYS A 45 -12.29 4.28 -12.57
N GLY A 46 -11.58 3.60 -11.66
CA GLY A 46 -10.54 2.65 -11.98
C GLY A 46 -9.20 3.29 -12.37
N GLU A 47 -9.03 4.60 -12.14
CA GLU A 47 -7.78 5.30 -12.42
C GLU A 47 -6.80 5.06 -11.26
N ALA A 48 -5.60 4.55 -11.58
CA ALA A 48 -4.59 4.19 -10.60
C ALA A 48 -3.43 5.20 -10.58
N SER A 49 -2.91 5.49 -9.39
CA SER A 49 -1.71 6.30 -9.19
C SER A 49 -0.90 5.81 -7.99
N ILE A 50 0.38 6.20 -7.92
CA ILE A 50 1.16 6.05 -6.69
C ILE A 50 0.59 7.05 -5.68
N PHE A 51 0.12 6.54 -4.56
CA PHE A 51 -0.50 7.32 -3.48
C PHE A 51 0.52 7.71 -2.41
N SER A 52 1.36 6.79 -1.98
CA SER A 52 2.38 7.06 -0.96
C SER A 52 3.64 6.26 -1.22
N LYS A 53 4.76 6.96 -1.47
CA LYS A 53 6.13 6.41 -1.57
C LYS A 53 7.00 7.07 -0.51
N SER A 54 6.61 6.91 0.75
CA SER A 54 7.26 7.57 1.89
C SER A 54 8.64 6.98 2.19
N PRO A 55 9.66 7.81 2.48
CA PRO A 55 10.97 7.33 2.97
C PRO A 55 10.87 6.50 4.26
N ARG A 56 9.79 6.66 5.03
CA ARG A 56 9.50 5.87 6.23
C ARG A 56 9.39 4.37 5.94
N PHE A 57 8.97 3.98 4.74
CA PHE A 57 8.85 2.58 4.36
C PHE A 57 10.21 1.89 4.16
N THR A 58 11.31 2.65 4.15
CA THR A 58 12.66 2.11 3.95
C THR A 58 13.64 2.57 5.03
N GLU A 59 13.17 3.19 6.11
CA GLU A 59 14.05 3.79 7.11
C GLU A 59 14.67 2.76 8.08
N HIS A 60 14.03 1.60 8.22
CA HIS A 60 14.46 0.57 9.16
C HIS A 60 15.35 -0.45 8.44
N PRO A 61 16.45 -0.89 9.08
CA PRO A 61 17.33 -1.90 8.50
C PRO A 61 16.59 -3.23 8.36
N VAL A 62 16.91 -3.94 7.27
CA VAL A 62 16.41 -5.28 6.95
C VAL A 62 17.57 -6.25 7.01
N ASP A 63 17.40 -7.38 7.69
CA ASP A 63 18.32 -8.50 7.61
C ASP A 63 18.13 -9.20 6.26
N ARG A 64 19.07 -8.98 5.33
CA ARG A 64 18.96 -9.45 3.95
C ARG A 64 19.15 -10.96 3.80
N ASP A 65 19.73 -11.62 4.79
CA ASP A 65 19.97 -13.07 4.76
C ASP A 65 18.73 -13.87 5.20
N THR A 66 17.70 -13.18 5.71
CA THR A 66 16.44 -13.84 6.09
C THR A 66 15.59 -14.18 4.86
N PRO A 67 14.88 -15.34 4.88
CA PRO A 67 13.91 -15.64 3.84
C PRO A 67 12.89 -14.51 3.69
N TYR A 68 12.58 -14.15 2.45
CA TYR A 68 11.62 -13.09 2.13
C TYR A 68 12.01 -11.69 2.62
N SER A 69 13.29 -11.42 2.85
CA SER A 69 13.81 -10.08 3.21
C SER A 69 13.44 -8.98 2.21
N TYR A 70 13.14 -9.34 0.96
CA TYR A 70 12.68 -8.42 -0.09
C TYR A 70 11.18 -8.10 -0.04
N ILE A 71 10.40 -8.74 0.84
CA ILE A 71 8.96 -8.47 1.02
C ILE A 71 8.77 -7.36 2.05
N GLY A 72 8.52 -6.16 1.54
CA GLY A 72 8.26 -4.93 2.28
C GLY A 72 6.80 -4.79 2.73
N LEU A 73 6.14 -3.70 2.31
CA LEU A 73 4.72 -3.44 2.64
C LEU A 73 3.82 -4.62 2.25
N ASN A 74 2.87 -4.99 3.10
CA ASN A 74 2.11 -6.23 2.95
C ASN A 74 0.63 -6.00 3.26
N GLY A 75 0.12 -6.42 4.42
CA GLY A 75 -1.27 -6.16 4.79
C GLY A 75 -1.61 -4.67 4.91
N ILE A 76 -2.84 -4.32 4.54
CA ILE A 76 -3.37 -2.95 4.63
C ILE A 76 -4.82 -2.94 5.12
N ALA A 77 -5.16 -2.03 6.03
CA ALA A 77 -6.53 -1.86 6.52
C ALA A 77 -6.89 -0.38 6.64
N TYR A 78 -8.10 -0.03 6.21
CA TYR A 78 -8.65 1.32 6.40
C TYR A 78 -9.33 1.44 7.77
N VAL A 79 -8.99 2.50 8.49
CA VAL A 79 -9.53 2.84 9.81
C VAL A 79 -10.35 4.12 9.70
N SER A 80 -11.66 3.95 9.55
CA SER A 80 -12.58 5.06 9.29
C SER A 80 -12.68 6.10 10.39
N SER A 81 -12.56 5.69 11.66
CA SER A 81 -12.70 6.59 12.81
C SER A 81 -11.67 7.72 12.86
N GLY A 82 -10.57 7.61 12.11
CA GLY A 82 -9.56 8.66 12.01
C GLY A 82 -9.06 8.91 10.60
N ASP A 83 -9.75 8.37 9.59
CA ASP A 83 -9.44 8.49 8.16
C ASP A 83 -7.97 8.18 7.79
N TYR A 84 -7.53 6.97 8.11
CA TYR A 84 -6.16 6.52 7.84
C TYR A 84 -6.08 5.05 7.50
N LEU A 85 -4.95 4.64 6.94
CA LEU A 85 -4.59 3.26 6.65
C LEU A 85 -3.60 2.77 7.70
N LEU A 86 -3.79 1.56 8.20
CA LEU A 86 -2.73 0.79 8.86
C LEU A 86 -2.08 -0.11 7.83
N VAL A 87 -0.77 -0.03 7.72
CA VAL A 87 0.02 -0.77 6.73
C VAL A 87 1.14 -1.49 7.44
N VAL A 88 1.21 -2.81 7.28
CA VAL A 88 2.27 -3.62 7.90
C VAL A 88 3.41 -3.86 6.91
N GLN A 89 4.63 -3.99 7.43
CA GLN A 89 5.82 -4.30 6.66
C GLN A 89 6.42 -5.62 7.15
N SER A 90 6.46 -6.63 6.28
CA SER A 90 6.83 -7.99 6.65
C SER A 90 8.30 -8.12 7.05
N ASN A 91 9.21 -7.56 6.26
CA ASN A 91 10.66 -7.70 6.48
C ASN A 91 11.24 -6.93 7.68
N THR A 92 10.47 -6.02 8.29
CA THR A 92 10.89 -5.27 9.50
C THR A 92 9.96 -5.47 10.69
N GLY A 93 8.77 -6.05 10.48
CA GLY A 93 7.71 -6.17 11.48
C GLY A 93 7.07 -4.85 11.90
N LYS A 94 7.28 -3.76 11.14
CA LYS A 94 6.76 -2.43 11.47
C LYS A 94 5.32 -2.27 11.00
N VAL A 95 4.62 -1.36 11.68
CA VAL A 95 3.29 -0.90 11.29
C VAL A 95 3.38 0.60 11.09
N PHE A 96 2.78 1.08 10.01
CA PHE A 96 2.70 2.50 9.69
C PHE A 96 1.25 2.95 9.67
N LYS A 97 1.02 4.13 10.21
CA LYS A 97 -0.22 4.88 10.01
C LYS A 97 -0.01 5.79 8.81
N VAL A 98 -0.81 5.62 7.76
CA VAL A 98 -0.77 6.45 6.54
C VAL A 98 -2.05 7.25 6.46
N ASP A 99 -1.95 8.57 6.36
CA ASP A 99 -3.12 9.44 6.21
C ASP A 99 -3.86 9.13 4.89
N ALA A 100 -5.19 8.96 4.94
CA ALA A 100 -5.95 8.51 3.77
C ALA A 100 -6.22 9.63 2.76
N ASP A 101 -6.09 10.89 3.18
CA ASP A 101 -6.25 12.07 2.33
C ASP A 101 -4.98 12.33 1.50
N ASP A 102 -3.83 12.49 2.18
CA ASP A 102 -2.58 12.95 1.55
C ASP A 102 -1.48 11.89 1.41
N GLY A 103 -1.65 10.70 2.00
CA GLY A 103 -0.68 9.61 1.92
C GLY A 103 0.53 9.77 2.84
N THR A 104 0.53 10.72 3.78
CA THR A 104 1.62 10.92 4.73
C THR A 104 1.74 9.75 5.71
N ALA A 105 2.93 9.13 5.77
CA ALA A 105 3.19 8.01 6.68
C ALA A 105 3.87 8.44 7.99
N ARG A 106 3.43 7.87 9.10
CA ARG A 106 3.98 8.02 10.46
C ARG A 106 4.00 6.67 11.19
N HIS A 107 4.83 6.56 12.24
CA HIS A 107 4.87 5.41 13.15
C HIS A 107 3.63 5.35 14.04
#